data_AF-A0A0L1J8F1-F1
#
_entry.id   AF-A0A0L1J8F1-F1
#
_cell.length_a   1.000
_cell.length_b   1.000
_cell.length_c   1.000
_cell.angle_alpha   90.00
_cell.angle_beta   90.00
_cell.angle_gamma   90.00
#
_symmetry.space_group_name_H-M   'P 1'
#
loop_
_entity.id
_entity.type
_entity.pdbx_description
1 polymer ?
#
loop_
_entity_poly.entity_id
_entity_poly.type
_entity_poly.pdbx_seq_one_letter_code
_entity_poly.pdbx_strand_id
1 'polypeptide(L)'
;LVAFRLSNQLNLGSLSRRSSESTGNTVNMPPKGATTRLNPVRLQTIPHLRVRRPNQHEQNPCVTVMSSMLSCWASAGYTAEGCAALEQQLRQCMDAPKPKSNKKNTINYHLMRMYPKVVGPKKREGTLG
;
A
#
# COMPACT_ATOMS: atom_id res chain seq x y z
N LEU A 1 -21.46 43.22 -20.58
CA LEU A 1 -20.88 43.25 -21.94
C LEU A 1 -19.52 43.94 -21.85
N VAL A 2 -18.46 43.18 -22.11
CA VAL A 2 -17.16 43.58 -22.69
C VAL A 2 -16.47 44.86 -22.18
N ALA A 3 -15.37 44.66 -21.43
CA ALA A 3 -14.10 45.28 -21.79
C ALA A 3 -12.96 44.36 -21.33
N PHE A 4 -12.38 43.66 -22.32
CA PHE A 4 -11.26 42.75 -22.20
C PHE A 4 -9.95 43.56 -22.24
N ARG A 5 -9.01 43.18 -21.37
CA ARG A 5 -7.54 43.32 -21.46
C ARG A 5 -6.91 44.72 -21.48
N LEU A 6 -5.95 44.89 -20.58
CA LEU A 6 -4.56 45.04 -21.01
C LEU A 6 -3.60 44.39 -20.00
N SER A 7 -2.91 43.37 -20.47
CA SER A 7 -1.70 42.79 -19.87
C SER A 7 -0.55 43.79 -19.99
N ASN A 8 0.27 43.98 -18.95
CA ASN A 8 1.74 43.91 -19.08
C ASN A 8 2.50 44.07 -17.75
N GLN A 9 3.67 43.41 -17.67
CA GLN A 9 4.82 43.61 -16.77
C GLN A 9 4.66 43.09 -15.32
N LEU A 10 5.56 42.31 -14.69
CA LEU A 10 6.92 41.79 -14.92
C LEU A 10 7.06 40.57 -13.96
N ASN A 11 7.47 39.39 -14.42
CA ASN A 11 8.85 38.85 -14.42
C ASN A 11 9.38 38.32 -13.05
N LEU A 12 10.05 37.17 -13.18
CA LEU A 12 11.07 36.57 -12.31
C LEU A 12 10.62 35.55 -11.25
N GLY A 13 10.75 34.27 -11.61
CA GLY A 13 10.58 33.14 -10.70
C GLY A 13 10.90 31.81 -11.38
N SER A 14 12.14 31.68 -11.84
CA SER A 14 12.73 30.40 -12.27
C SER A 14 12.49 29.32 -11.21
N LEU A 15 11.78 28.24 -11.56
CA LEU A 15 12.03 26.92 -10.99
C LEU A 15 11.43 25.81 -11.87
N SER A 16 12.31 25.24 -12.70
CA SER A 16 12.40 23.81 -12.96
C SER A 16 11.10 23.07 -13.31
N ARG A 17 10.76 23.05 -14.61
CA ARG A 17 10.17 21.84 -15.21
C ARG A 17 11.20 20.74 -15.13
N ARG A 18 11.19 20.00 -14.01
CA ARG A 18 11.84 18.69 -13.94
C ARG A 18 10.79 17.67 -14.38
N SER A 19 10.87 17.28 -15.64
CA SER A 19 10.28 16.04 -16.12
C SER A 19 10.84 14.91 -15.26
N SER A 20 10.03 14.39 -14.35
CA SER A 20 10.29 13.11 -13.69
C SER A 20 9.85 12.01 -14.64
N GLU A 21 10.65 11.77 -15.67
CA GLU A 21 10.65 10.46 -16.34
C GLU A 21 11.54 9.53 -15.51
N SER A 22 10.94 9.04 -14.42
CA SER A 22 11.42 7.94 -13.60
C SER A 22 10.23 6.98 -13.60
N THR A 23 10.31 5.74 -14.07
CA THR A 23 11.43 4.82 -13.92
C THR A 23 11.10 3.65 -14.83
N GLY A 24 12.08 3.15 -15.58
CA GLY A 24 12.04 1.79 -16.09
C GLY A 24 11.63 0.85 -14.95
N ASN A 25 10.72 -0.06 -15.26
CA ASN A 25 10.21 -1.07 -14.36
C ASN A 25 11.32 -2.09 -14.07
N THR A 26 12.33 -1.65 -13.32
CA THR A 26 13.32 -2.52 -12.70
C THR A 26 12.65 -3.08 -11.46
N VAL A 27 12.09 -4.27 -11.60
CA VAL A 27 11.72 -5.09 -10.45
C VAL A 27 13.02 -5.37 -9.71
N ASN A 28 13.34 -4.51 -8.74
CA ASN A 28 14.40 -4.74 -7.77
C ASN A 28 13.95 -5.93 -6.92
N MET A 29 14.21 -7.14 -7.41
CA MET A 29 14.20 -8.31 -6.55
C MET A 29 15.34 -8.11 -5.55
N PRO A 30 15.07 -8.10 -4.23
CA PRO A 30 16.16 -8.11 -3.27
C PRO A 30 17.02 -9.35 -3.54
N PRO A 31 18.36 -9.21 -3.56
CA PRO A 31 19.23 -10.36 -3.77
C PRO A 31 18.88 -11.42 -2.74
N LYS A 32 18.66 -12.66 -3.21
CA LYS A 32 18.46 -13.83 -2.35
C LYS A 32 19.66 -13.92 -1.43
N GLY A 33 19.49 -13.50 -0.16
CA GLY A 33 20.57 -13.39 0.80
C GLY A 33 20.91 -11.98 1.27
N ALA A 34 20.05 -10.97 1.05
CA ALA A 34 20.12 -9.72 1.81
C ALA A 34 20.03 -10.04 3.31
N THR A 35 21.19 -10.16 3.94
CA THR A 35 21.33 -10.23 5.39
C THR A 35 20.75 -8.93 5.91
N THR A 36 19.53 -9.00 6.44
CA THR A 36 18.99 -7.91 7.23
C THR A 36 20.05 -7.65 8.29
N ARG A 37 20.65 -6.46 8.29
CA ARG A 37 21.75 -6.05 9.19
C ARG A 37 21.33 -5.98 10.66
N LEU A 38 20.19 -6.57 10.99
CA LEU A 38 19.68 -6.80 12.33
C LEU A 38 20.11 -8.22 12.67
N ASN A 39 20.99 -8.38 13.67
CA ASN A 39 21.22 -9.68 14.26
C ASN A 39 19.83 -10.24 14.65
N PRO A 40 19.33 -11.29 13.97
CA PRO A 40 17.95 -11.69 14.15
C PRO A 40 17.80 -12.20 15.57
N VAL A 41 17.00 -11.48 16.36
CA VAL A 41 16.68 -11.85 17.74
C VAL A 41 16.20 -13.29 17.72
N ARG A 42 16.89 -14.16 18.47
CA ARG A 42 16.47 -15.55 18.61
C ARG A 42 15.14 -15.55 19.32
N LEU A 43 14.11 -16.05 18.64
CA LEU A 43 12.79 -16.15 19.22
C LEU A 43 12.88 -17.00 20.49
N GLN A 44 12.26 -16.50 21.57
CA GLN A 44 11.99 -17.30 22.76
C GLN A 44 11.20 -18.55 22.37
N THR A 45 11.21 -19.59 23.19
CA THR A 45 10.54 -20.86 22.89
C THR A 45 9.08 -20.66 22.52
N ILE A 46 8.79 -20.75 21.22
CA ILE A 46 7.43 -20.77 20.68
C ILE A 46 6.98 -22.23 20.50
N PRO A 47 5.68 -22.53 20.51
CA PRO A 47 5.19 -23.87 20.21
C PRO A 47 5.16 -24.15 18.70
N HIS A 48 4.80 -23.15 17.87
CA HIS A 48 4.71 -23.26 16.41
C HIS A 48 4.98 -21.92 15.74
N LEU A 49 5.71 -21.92 14.62
CA LEU A 49 5.95 -20.72 13.81
C LEU A 49 4.85 -20.56 12.76
N ARG A 50 4.02 -19.52 12.90
CA ARG A 50 2.90 -19.24 11.98
C ARG A 50 2.68 -17.75 11.78
N VAL A 51 2.42 -17.36 10.54
CA VAL A 51 1.97 -16.00 10.18
C VAL A 51 0.45 -15.94 10.33
N ARG A 52 -0.04 -15.04 11.20
CA ARG A 52 -1.48 -14.90 11.50
C ARG A 52 -2.31 -14.47 10.28
N ARG A 53 -1.81 -13.53 9.47
CA ARG A 53 -2.44 -13.05 8.24
C ARG A 53 -1.48 -13.24 7.07
N PRO A 54 -1.51 -14.40 6.40
CA PRO A 54 -0.54 -14.73 5.35
C PRO A 54 -0.84 -14.06 4.01
N ASN A 55 -2.08 -13.59 3.81
CA ASN A 55 -2.50 -12.86 2.61
C ASN A 55 -2.55 -11.37 2.94
N GLN A 56 -2.16 -10.54 1.96
CA GLN A 56 -2.38 -9.11 2.05
C GLN A 56 -3.88 -8.82 1.97
N HIS A 57 -4.33 -7.86 2.77
CA HIS A 57 -5.69 -7.35 2.65
C HIS A 57 -5.71 -6.33 1.52
N GLU A 58 -6.26 -6.74 0.39
CA GLU A 58 -6.49 -5.84 -0.73
C GLU A 58 -7.63 -4.88 -0.35
N GLN A 59 -7.29 -3.60 -0.23
CA GLN A 59 -8.26 -2.56 0.09
C GLN A 59 -9.20 -2.37 -1.09
N ASN A 60 -10.46 -2.08 -0.81
CA ASN A 60 -11.45 -1.85 -1.86
C ASN A 60 -11.07 -0.57 -2.65
N PRO A 61 -10.92 -0.65 -3.99
CA PRO A 61 -10.47 0.48 -4.80
C PRO A 61 -11.40 1.68 -4.75
N CYS A 62 -12.70 1.47 -4.48
CA CYS A 62 -13.69 2.55 -4.45
C CYS A 62 -13.63 3.37 -3.18
N VAL A 63 -13.01 2.86 -2.10
CA VAL A 63 -12.84 3.60 -0.85
C VAL A 63 -11.90 4.78 -1.05
N THR A 64 -10.87 4.63 -1.88
CA THR A 64 -9.94 5.72 -2.21
C THR A 64 -10.62 6.81 -3.03
N VAL A 65 -11.52 6.44 -3.96
CA VAL A 65 -12.27 7.42 -4.76
C VAL A 65 -13.35 8.10 -3.93
N MET A 66 -14.00 7.38 -3.01
CA MET A 66 -14.93 7.99 -2.07
C MET A 66 -14.24 9.02 -1.16
N SER A 67 -13.06 8.70 -0.62
CA SER A 67 -12.35 9.62 0.26
C SER A 67 -11.87 10.88 -0.46
N SER A 68 -11.46 10.77 -1.73
CA SER A 68 -11.11 11.93 -2.55
C SER A 68 -12.34 12.77 -2.89
N MET A 69 -13.49 12.16 -3.19
CA MET A 69 -14.75 12.87 -3.42
C MET A 69 -15.22 13.64 -2.18
N LEU A 70 -15.17 13.01 -0.99
CA LEU A 70 -15.48 13.69 0.28
C LEU A 70 -14.53 14.85 0.55
N SER A 71 -13.24 14.71 0.22
CA SER A 71 -12.25 15.78 0.36
C SER A 71 -12.53 16.94 -0.60
N CYS A 72 -13.04 16.64 -1.81
CA CYS A 72 -13.45 17.65 -2.79
C CYS A 72 -14.65 18.46 -2.28
N TRP A 73 -15.68 17.79 -1.74
CA TRP A 73 -16.82 18.48 -1.13
C TRP A 73 -16.45 19.31 0.08
N ALA A 74 -15.50 18.83 0.91
CA ALA A 74 -15.00 19.59 2.05
C ALA A 74 -14.26 20.86 1.63
N SER A 75 -13.65 20.88 0.44
CA SER A 75 -12.82 22.00 -0.04
C SER A 75 -13.59 22.99 -0.93
N ALA A 76 -14.41 22.48 -1.86
CA ALA A 76 -15.09 23.28 -2.89
C ALA A 76 -16.57 23.53 -2.59
N GLY A 77 -17.13 22.86 -1.56
CA GLY A 77 -18.55 22.87 -1.27
C GLY A 77 -19.28 21.69 -1.92
N TYR A 78 -20.49 21.42 -1.39
CA TYR A 78 -21.34 20.35 -1.87
C TYR A 78 -21.72 20.60 -3.34
N THR A 79 -21.61 19.59 -4.20
CA THR A 79 -21.99 19.63 -5.62
C THR A 79 -21.28 20.71 -6.47
N ALA A 80 -20.05 21.09 -6.10
CA ALA A 80 -19.23 21.94 -6.97
C ALA A 80 -18.89 21.23 -8.29
N GLU A 81 -18.97 21.94 -9.42
CA GLU A 81 -18.64 21.40 -10.75
C GLU A 81 -17.22 20.81 -10.83
N GLY A 82 -16.32 21.25 -9.96
CA GLY A 82 -14.96 20.71 -9.83
C GLY A 82 -14.89 19.26 -9.35
N CYS A 83 -15.94 18.72 -8.72
CA CYS A 83 -15.98 17.35 -8.21
C CYS A 83 -16.64 16.35 -9.17
N ALA A 84 -17.19 16.81 -10.30
CA ALA A 84 -17.94 15.95 -11.25
C ALA A 84 -17.09 14.78 -11.82
N ALA A 85 -15.79 14.99 -12.02
CA ALA A 85 -14.90 13.92 -12.47
C ALA A 85 -14.74 12.79 -11.43
N LEU A 86 -14.69 13.14 -10.14
CA LEU A 86 -14.58 12.17 -9.05
C LEU A 86 -15.90 11.39 -8.86
N GLU A 87 -17.04 12.04 -9.08
CA GLU A 87 -18.35 11.40 -9.08
C GLU A 87 -18.45 10.33 -10.17
N GLN A 88 -17.98 10.64 -11.39
CA GLN A 88 -17.96 9.68 -12.49
C GLN A 88 -17.01 8.50 -12.21
N GLN A 89 -15.83 8.77 -11.65
CA GLN A 89 -14.89 7.71 -11.25
C GLN A 89 -15.47 6.81 -10.16
N LEU A 90 -16.19 7.38 -9.19
CA LEU A 90 -16.83 6.59 -8.14
C LEU A 90 -17.91 5.69 -8.72
N ARG A 91 -18.71 6.21 -9.65
CA ARG A 91 -19.75 5.42 -10.32
C ARG A 91 -19.16 4.26 -11.12
N GLN A 92 -18.13 4.53 -11.91
CA GLN A 92 -17.39 3.49 -12.65
C GLN A 92 -16.80 2.43 -11.72
N CYS A 93 -16.29 2.82 -10.55
CA CYS A 93 -15.74 1.88 -9.58
C CYS A 93 -16.82 0.98 -8.97
N MET A 94 -17.98 1.53 -8.66
CA MET A 94 -19.10 0.78 -8.04
C MET A 94 -19.83 -0.10 -9.04
N ASP A 95 -19.90 0.30 -10.31
CA ASP A 95 -20.48 -0.49 -11.40
C ASP A 95 -19.55 -1.63 -11.86
N ALA A 96 -18.24 -1.52 -11.60
CA ALA A 96 -17.28 -2.55 -11.94
C ALA A 96 -17.46 -3.84 -11.10
N PRO A 97 -17.31 -5.03 -11.70
CA PRO A 97 -17.39 -6.28 -10.96
C PRO A 97 -16.23 -6.41 -9.96
N LYS A 98 -16.52 -6.97 -8.79
CA LYS A 98 -15.52 -7.19 -7.74
C LYS A 98 -14.38 -8.09 -8.25
N PRO A 99 -13.10 -7.74 -8.00
CA PRO A 99 -11.99 -8.60 -8.40
C PRO A 99 -12.08 -9.95 -7.69
N LYS A 100 -11.66 -11.00 -8.40
CA LYS A 100 -11.64 -12.36 -7.85
C LYS A 100 -10.65 -12.41 -6.68
N SER A 101 -11.02 -13.11 -5.61
CA SER A 101 -10.15 -13.27 -4.45
C SER A 101 -8.82 -13.91 -4.85
N ASN A 102 -7.71 -13.29 -4.46
CA ASN A 102 -6.38 -13.83 -4.67
C ASN A 102 -6.19 -15.21 -4.02
N LYS A 103 -5.37 -16.06 -4.65
CA LYS A 103 -5.06 -17.40 -4.15
C LYS A 103 -4.45 -17.33 -2.74
N LYS A 104 -4.90 -18.22 -1.85
CA LYS A 104 -4.40 -18.29 -0.48
C LYS A 104 -2.90 -18.63 -0.47
N ASN A 105 -2.12 -17.87 0.28
CA ASN A 105 -0.69 -18.09 0.50
C ASN A 105 -0.45 -19.31 1.40
N THR A 106 0.39 -20.24 0.93
CA THR A 106 0.75 -21.49 1.62
C THR A 106 1.97 -21.36 2.54
N ILE A 107 2.40 -20.15 2.88
CA ILE A 107 3.57 -19.91 3.75
C ILE A 107 3.54 -20.71 5.06
N ASN A 108 2.37 -20.79 5.71
CA ASN A 108 2.23 -21.52 6.97
C ASN A 108 2.49 -23.04 6.82
N TYR A 109 2.20 -23.62 5.65
CA TYR A 109 2.50 -25.03 5.37
C TYR A 109 4.02 -25.27 5.36
N HIS A 110 4.78 -24.41 4.69
CA HIS A 110 6.24 -24.52 4.63
C HIS A 110 6.91 -24.18 5.97
N LEU A 111 6.39 -23.18 6.70
CA LEU A 111 6.92 -22.81 8.02
C LEU A 111 6.80 -23.95 9.03
N MET A 112 5.68 -24.70 9.03
CA MET A 112 5.50 -25.85 9.90
C MET A 112 6.51 -26.98 9.59
N ARG A 113 6.79 -27.24 8.32
CA ARG A 113 7.77 -28.26 7.90
C ARG A 113 9.22 -27.87 8.22
N MET A 114 9.53 -26.58 8.12
CA MET A 114 10.87 -26.04 8.41
C MET A 114 11.10 -25.80 9.89
N TYR A 115 10.03 -25.70 10.69
CA TYR A 115 10.07 -25.42 12.12
C TYR A 115 11.14 -26.19 12.92
N PRO A 116 11.29 -27.53 12.81
CA PRO A 116 12.30 -28.27 13.58
C PRO A 116 13.75 -27.91 13.20
N LYS A 117 13.99 -27.34 12.01
CA LYS A 117 15.32 -26.99 11.52
C LYS A 117 15.74 -25.56 11.85
N VAL A 118 14.78 -24.69 12.18
CA VAL A 118 15.00 -23.25 12.40
C VAL A 118 14.79 -22.82 13.85
N VAL A 119 14.24 -23.70 14.70
CA VAL A 119 14.01 -23.41 16.12
C VAL A 119 15.29 -23.59 16.95
N GLY A 120 15.53 -22.65 17.86
CA GLY A 120 16.63 -22.70 18.83
C GLY A 120 16.37 -23.68 19.98
N PRO A 121 17.32 -23.79 20.94
CA PRO A 121 17.20 -24.71 22.08
C PRO A 121 15.90 -24.47 22.84
N LYS A 122 15.16 -25.56 23.08
CA LYS A 122 13.89 -25.51 23.80
C LYS A 122 14.14 -25.56 25.31
N LYS A 123 13.52 -24.65 26.07
CA LYS A 123 13.44 -24.80 27.53
C LYS A 123 12.64 -26.08 27.80
N ARG A 124 13.22 -27.05 28.52
CA ARG A 124 12.45 -28.22 28.97
C ARG A 124 11.39 -27.72 29.94
N GLU A 125 10.15 -28.15 29.73
CA GLU A 125 9.04 -27.92 30.65
C GLU A 125 9.48 -28.44 32.03
N GLY A 126 9.86 -27.51 32.92
CA GLY A 126 10.05 -27.84 34.31
C GLY A 126 8.66 -27.95 34.89
N THR A 127 8.26 -29.16 35.25
CA THR A 127 7.20 -29.41 36.22
C THR A 127 7.52 -28.55 37.44
N LEU A 128 6.78 -27.44 37.60
CA LEU A 128 6.68 -26.81 38.91
C LEU A 128 5.87 -27.81 39.75
N GLY A 129 6.50 -28.26 40.83
CA GLY A 129 5.96 -29.26 41.75
C GLY A 129 4.69 -28.84 42.44
#